data_AF-A0A815WQI4-F1
#
_entry.id   AF-A0A815WQI4-F1
#
_cell.length_a   1.000
_cell.length_b   1.000
_cell.length_c   1.000
_cell.angle_alpha   90.00
_cell.angle_beta   90.00
_cell.angle_gamma   90.00
#
_symmetry.space_group_name_H-M   'P 1'
#
loop_
_entity.id
_entity.type
_entity.pdbx_description
1 polymer ?
#
loop_
_entity_poly.entity_id
_entity_poly.type
_entity_poly.pdbx_seq_one_letter_code
_entity_poly.pdbx_strand_id
1 'polypeptide(L)'
;MHQLSQLQKTFYKFYVCTAVRKFFFFLDPLRTGRIAIPDILCSGYLDKLLELREEDADLDDLEQNWFSCQSASKIYTRYLQLDKDHNGLLSRDELAKYNSSTLTPVFITRVFQECLTYSGEMDYKSYLDFVLALENRNSPQGLRYLFQIMDVDNKGYLHPGDLNFFYRGMIQMLSTRPLTEVPPFNNVQNEIFDMVKPVDSMRITLKDLINWLVL
;
A
#
# COMPACT_ATOMS: atom_id res chain seq x y z
N MET A 1 2.58 24.53 16.15
CA MET A 1 1.56 23.61 15.59
C MET A 1 0.21 24.33 15.44
N HIS A 2 0.17 25.45 14.72
CA HIS A 2 -1.07 26.22 14.54
C HIS A 2 -2.11 25.48 13.65
N GLN A 3 -1.64 24.57 12.80
CA GLN A 3 -2.49 23.70 11.96
C GLN A 3 -3.29 22.66 12.76
N LEU A 4 -2.74 22.18 13.88
CA LEU A 4 -3.40 21.15 14.71
C LEU A 4 -4.49 21.73 15.63
N SER A 5 -4.45 23.04 15.94
CA SER A 5 -5.42 23.68 16.82
C SER A 5 -6.80 23.87 16.17
N GLN A 6 -6.91 23.72 14.86
CA GLN A 6 -8.17 23.85 14.11
C GLN A 6 -8.84 22.50 13.78
N LEU A 7 -8.22 21.38 14.16
CA LEU A 7 -8.77 20.06 13.85
C LEU A 7 -9.96 19.72 14.76
N GLN A 8 -11.01 19.16 14.16
CA GLN A 8 -12.08 18.53 14.93
C GLN A 8 -11.50 17.44 15.85
N LYS A 9 -11.94 17.39 17.12
CA LYS A 9 -11.42 16.46 18.14
C LYS A 9 -11.44 14.99 17.70
N THR A 10 -12.38 14.62 16.84
CA THR A 10 -12.51 13.28 16.25
C THR A 10 -11.38 12.99 15.26
N PHE A 11 -11.10 13.93 14.35
CA PHE A 11 -10.03 13.78 13.35
C PHE A 11 -8.63 13.73 13.97
N TYR A 12 -8.40 14.41 15.10
CA TYR A 12 -7.09 14.41 15.76
C TYR A 12 -6.53 13.00 16.01
N LYS A 13 -7.38 12.05 16.43
CA LYS A 13 -6.97 10.65 16.65
C LYS A 13 -6.54 9.97 15.35
N PHE A 14 -7.25 10.23 14.25
CA PHE A 14 -6.93 9.70 12.93
C PHE A 14 -5.64 10.32 12.38
N TYR A 15 -5.45 11.62 12.55
CA TYR A 15 -4.20 12.30 12.19
C TYR A 15 -2.99 11.67 12.89
N VAL A 16 -3.06 11.51 14.22
CA VAL A 16 -1.98 10.88 15.00
C VAL A 16 -1.74 9.45 14.52
N CYS A 17 -2.80 8.67 14.26
CA CYS A 17 -2.69 7.33 13.70
C CYS A 17 -1.95 7.34 12.34
N THR A 18 -2.32 8.23 11.43
CA THR A 18 -1.72 8.36 10.09
C THR A 18 -0.25 8.74 10.14
N ALA A 19 0.11 9.71 10.96
CA ALA A 19 1.49 10.14 11.14
C ALA A 19 2.35 9.01 11.74
N VAL A 20 1.88 8.42 12.85
CA VAL A 20 2.58 7.31 13.51
C VAL A 20 2.71 6.11 12.57
N ARG A 21 1.67 5.79 11.79
CA ARG A 21 1.70 4.63 10.90
C ARG A 21 2.75 4.75 9.81
N LYS A 22 3.02 5.97 9.32
CA LYS A 22 4.11 6.21 8.35
C LYS A 22 5.46 5.71 8.89
N PHE A 23 5.81 6.10 10.12
CA PHE A 23 7.05 5.63 10.75
C PHE A 23 7.08 4.12 10.90
N PHE A 24 6.03 3.51 11.46
CA PHE A 24 5.98 2.06 11.67
C PHE A 24 6.00 1.25 10.37
N PHE A 25 5.34 1.72 9.32
CA PHE A 25 5.33 1.02 8.04
C PHE A 25 6.74 0.92 7.43
N PHE A 26 7.52 2.01 7.50
CA PHE A 26 8.84 2.05 6.87
C PHE A 26 9.98 1.58 7.79
N LEU A 27 9.90 1.87 9.09
CA LEU A 27 11.00 1.67 10.04
C LEU A 27 10.81 0.47 10.98
N ASP A 28 9.65 -0.19 10.97
CA ASP A 28 9.42 -1.42 11.71
C ASP A 28 8.89 -2.54 10.80
N PRO A 29 9.68 -2.98 9.80
CA PRO A 29 9.26 -3.98 8.82
C PRO A 29 8.99 -5.36 9.44
N LEU A 30 9.48 -5.61 10.66
CA LEU A 30 9.25 -6.84 11.42
C LEU A 30 8.04 -6.73 12.38
N ARG A 31 7.35 -5.59 12.40
CA ARG A 31 6.16 -5.33 13.25
C ARG A 31 6.43 -5.60 14.73
N THR A 32 7.61 -5.23 15.21
CA THR A 32 8.03 -5.37 16.61
C THR A 32 7.29 -4.42 17.55
N GLY A 33 6.66 -3.38 17.01
CA GLY A 33 6.05 -2.30 17.77
C GLY A 33 7.08 -1.33 18.35
N ARG A 34 8.34 -1.40 17.91
CA ARG A 34 9.45 -0.54 18.36
C ARG A 34 10.26 -0.07 17.16
N ILE A 35 10.72 1.18 17.21
CA ILE A 35 11.59 1.77 16.19
C ILE A 35 12.81 2.35 16.92
N ALA A 36 14.01 2.08 16.42
CA ALA A 36 15.21 2.66 16.99
C ALA A 36 15.29 4.16 16.64
N ILE A 37 15.72 4.99 17.59
CA ILE A 37 15.87 6.43 17.37
C ILE A 37 16.82 6.72 16.19
N PRO A 38 17.96 6.02 16.02
CA PRO A 38 18.82 6.24 14.86
C PRO A 38 18.09 6.04 13.53
N ASP A 39 17.20 5.04 13.42
CA ASP A 39 16.44 4.79 12.19
C ASP A 39 15.50 5.96 11.87
N ILE A 40 14.87 6.57 12.89
CA ILE A 40 14.05 7.77 12.73
C ILE A 40 14.89 8.92 12.19
N LEU A 41 16.05 9.19 12.81
CA LEU A 41 16.95 10.27 12.42
C LEU A 41 17.52 10.08 11.01
N CYS A 42 17.87 8.85 10.63
CA CYS A 42 18.45 8.55 9.31
C CYS A 42 17.42 8.46 8.19
N SER A 43 16.11 8.38 8.50
CA SER A 43 15.05 8.18 7.51
C SER A 43 14.63 9.44 6.74
N GLY A 44 14.97 10.64 7.24
CA GLY A 44 14.46 11.91 6.72
C GLY A 44 12.97 12.17 7.00
N TYR A 45 12.24 11.24 7.61
CA TYR A 45 10.83 11.44 7.95
C TYR A 45 10.64 12.45 9.08
N LEU A 46 11.60 12.53 10.00
CA LEU A 46 11.57 13.55 11.05
C LEU A 46 11.74 14.94 10.44
N ASP A 47 12.62 15.10 9.45
CA ASP A 47 12.84 16.37 8.76
C ASP A 47 11.55 16.83 8.07
N LYS A 48 10.88 15.94 7.33
CA LYS A 48 9.56 16.22 6.74
C LYS A 48 8.50 16.62 7.78
N LEU A 49 8.51 16.01 8.96
CA LEU A 49 7.60 16.39 10.04
C LEU A 49 7.93 17.79 10.59
N LEU A 50 9.21 18.15 10.64
CA LEU A 50 9.69 19.44 11.14
C LEU A 50 9.47 20.58 10.14
N GLU A 51 9.53 20.32 8.83
CA GLU A 51 9.18 21.27 7.75
C GLU A 51 7.79 21.87 7.95
N LEU A 52 6.84 21.13 8.54
CA LEU A 52 5.48 21.62 8.84
C LEU A 52 5.41 22.71 9.92
N ARG A 53 6.55 23.10 10.50
CA ARG A 53 6.65 24.26 11.38
C ARG A 53 6.77 25.57 10.62
N GLU A 54 7.17 25.52 9.36
CA GLU A 54 7.27 26.69 8.49
C GLU A 54 5.85 27.20 8.20
N GLU A 55 5.62 28.50 8.44
CA GLU A 55 4.29 29.11 8.30
C GLU A 55 3.97 29.48 6.84
N ASP A 56 5.00 29.58 5.99
CA ASP A 56 4.92 30.01 4.59
C ASP A 56 4.92 28.82 3.60
N ALA A 57 4.65 27.60 4.06
CA ALA A 57 4.58 26.44 3.18
C ALA A 57 3.37 26.55 2.22
N ASP A 58 3.64 26.51 0.92
CA ASP A 58 2.60 26.57 -0.10
C ASP A 58 1.72 25.32 -0.07
N LEU A 59 0.51 25.43 -0.64
CA LEU A 59 -0.46 24.33 -0.65
C LEU A 59 0.10 23.06 -1.30
N ASP A 60 0.88 23.20 -2.36
CA ASP A 60 1.49 22.06 -3.07
C ASP A 60 2.47 21.29 -2.18
N ASP A 61 3.29 21.99 -1.39
CA ASP A 61 4.24 21.37 -0.46
C ASP A 61 3.51 20.63 0.66
N LEU A 62 2.43 21.22 1.19
CA LEU A 62 1.59 20.58 2.18
C LEU A 62 0.91 19.33 1.62
N GLU A 63 0.49 19.34 0.36
CA GLU A 63 -0.11 18.16 -0.28
C GLU A 63 0.88 17.04 -0.59
N GLN A 64 2.15 17.37 -0.82
CA GLN A 64 3.23 16.38 -1.00
C GLN A 64 3.73 15.82 0.34
N ASN A 65 3.61 16.60 1.41
CA ASN A 65 4.04 16.16 2.74
C ASN A 65 2.99 15.27 3.40
N TRP A 66 3.29 13.98 3.54
CA TRP A 66 2.41 13.00 4.17
C TRP A 66 2.01 13.35 5.62
N PHE A 67 2.88 14.05 6.36
CA PHE A 67 2.62 14.43 7.74
C PHE A 67 1.72 15.66 7.87
N SER A 68 1.42 16.35 6.77
CA SER A 68 0.54 17.53 6.80
C SER A 68 -0.89 17.14 7.17
N CYS A 69 -1.62 18.11 7.73
CA CYS A 69 -3.04 17.91 8.01
C CYS A 69 -3.84 17.69 6.72
N GLN A 70 -3.44 18.34 5.63
CA GLN A 70 -4.06 18.25 4.31
C GLN A 70 -3.97 16.83 3.75
N SER A 71 -2.77 16.24 3.73
CA SER A 71 -2.53 14.88 3.27
C SER A 71 -3.27 13.85 4.11
N ALA A 72 -3.16 13.95 5.45
CA ALA A 72 -3.89 13.08 6.36
C ALA A 72 -5.41 13.18 6.18
N SER A 73 -5.93 14.40 5.96
CA SER A 73 -7.35 14.65 5.74
C SER A 73 -7.83 14.03 4.42
N LYS A 74 -7.04 14.11 3.34
CA LYS A 74 -7.36 13.46 2.05
C LYS A 74 -7.51 11.94 2.22
N ILE A 75 -6.56 11.30 2.91
CA ILE A 75 -6.59 9.84 3.16
C ILE A 75 -7.79 9.46 4.01
N TYR A 76 -8.05 10.20 5.09
CA TYR A 76 -9.19 9.95 5.97
C TYR A 76 -10.54 10.18 5.27
N THR A 77 -10.67 11.27 4.50
CA THR A 77 -11.88 11.56 3.72
C THR A 77 -12.16 10.42 2.73
N ARG A 78 -11.12 9.91 2.07
CA ARG A 78 -11.24 8.77 1.17
C ARG A 78 -11.68 7.50 1.88
N TYR A 79 -11.17 7.24 3.09
CA TYR A 79 -11.64 6.13 3.92
C TYR A 79 -13.15 6.24 4.20
N LEU A 80 -13.61 7.41 4.67
CA LEU A 80 -15.04 7.66 4.92
C LEU A 80 -15.91 7.58 3.67
N GLN A 81 -15.38 7.90 2.49
CA GLN A 81 -16.10 7.74 1.23
C GLN A 81 -16.28 6.27 0.83
N LEU A 82 -15.36 5.39 1.24
CA LEU A 82 -15.44 3.96 1.00
C LEU A 82 -16.38 3.26 1.98
N ASP A 83 -16.31 3.62 3.27
CA ASP A 83 -17.19 3.12 4.34
C ASP A 83 -18.63 3.64 4.15
N LYS A 84 -19.47 2.83 3.49
CA LYS A 84 -20.84 3.18 3.07
C LYS A 84 -21.86 2.94 4.15
N ASP A 85 -21.64 1.95 5.01
CA ASP A 85 -22.53 1.66 6.13
C ASP A 85 -22.16 2.47 7.38
N HIS A 86 -21.03 3.20 7.34
CA HIS A 86 -20.52 4.05 8.41
C HIS A 86 -20.24 3.29 9.70
N ASN A 87 -19.86 2.01 9.58
CA ASN A 87 -19.54 1.15 10.71
C ASN A 87 -18.11 1.38 11.23
N GLY A 88 -17.29 2.16 10.51
CA GLY A 88 -15.91 2.48 10.88
C GLY A 88 -14.88 1.44 10.48
N LEU A 89 -15.27 0.41 9.72
CA LEU A 89 -14.45 -0.62 9.09
C LEU A 89 -14.72 -0.62 7.57
N LEU A 90 -13.93 -1.37 6.80
CA LEU A 90 -14.13 -1.54 5.37
C LEU A 90 -14.32 -3.01 5.02
N SER A 91 -15.47 -3.32 4.44
CA SER A 91 -15.70 -4.60 3.79
C SER A 91 -14.90 -4.73 2.48
N ARG A 92 -14.81 -5.95 1.95
CA ARG A 92 -14.17 -6.24 0.65
C ARG A 92 -14.80 -5.44 -0.49
N ASP A 93 -16.13 -5.33 -0.49
CA ASP A 93 -16.88 -4.65 -1.55
C ASP A 93 -16.70 -3.13 -1.50
N GLU A 94 -16.47 -2.57 -0.31
CA GLU A 94 -16.13 -1.16 -0.15
C GLU A 94 -14.71 -0.88 -0.59
N LEU A 95 -13.72 -1.67 -0.14
CA LEU A 95 -12.34 -1.49 -0.59
C LEU A 95 -12.19 -1.72 -2.10
N ALA A 96 -13.00 -2.59 -2.71
CA ALA A 96 -13.01 -2.80 -4.16
C ALA A 96 -13.31 -1.52 -4.97
N LYS A 97 -13.94 -0.50 -4.37
CA LYS A 97 -14.20 0.81 -5.00
C LYS A 97 -12.98 1.75 -4.94
N TYR A 98 -11.91 1.36 -4.26
CA TYR A 98 -10.67 2.12 -4.19
C TYR A 98 -10.09 2.41 -5.60
N ASN A 99 -9.66 3.66 -5.84
CA ASN A 99 -9.09 4.13 -7.11
C ASN A 99 -10.01 3.78 -8.30
N SER A 100 -11.30 4.04 -8.17
CA SER A 100 -12.29 3.80 -9.24
C SER A 100 -12.32 2.33 -9.70
N SER A 101 -12.22 1.40 -8.76
CA SER A 101 -12.28 -0.05 -9.01
C SER A 101 -11.22 -0.58 -9.97
N THR A 102 -10.01 -0.02 -9.90
CA THR A 102 -8.86 -0.44 -10.72
C THR A 102 -8.19 -1.73 -10.23
N LEU A 103 -8.49 -2.17 -9.00
CA LEU A 103 -7.89 -3.36 -8.40
C LEU A 103 -8.73 -4.61 -8.68
N THR A 104 -8.07 -5.73 -8.98
CA THR A 104 -8.78 -6.98 -9.31
C THR A 104 -9.46 -7.57 -8.08
N PRO A 105 -10.63 -8.24 -8.24
CA PRO A 105 -11.28 -8.94 -7.14
C PRO A 105 -10.35 -9.96 -6.47
N VAL A 106 -9.49 -10.61 -7.27
CA VAL A 106 -8.47 -11.55 -6.79
C VAL A 106 -7.46 -10.85 -5.88
N PHE A 107 -6.95 -9.68 -6.28
CA PHE A 107 -6.04 -8.88 -5.46
C PHE A 107 -6.69 -8.42 -4.15
N ILE A 108 -7.91 -7.88 -4.21
CA ILE A 108 -8.66 -7.47 -3.00
C ILE A 108 -8.88 -8.66 -2.07
N THR A 109 -9.19 -9.84 -2.61
CA THR A 109 -9.35 -11.06 -1.81
C THR A 109 -8.08 -11.40 -1.05
N ARG A 110 -6.92 -11.34 -1.72
CA ARG A 110 -5.62 -11.59 -1.11
C ARG A 110 -5.25 -10.53 -0.06
N VAL A 111 -5.57 -9.25 -0.30
CA VAL A 111 -5.39 -8.19 0.72
C VAL A 111 -6.07 -8.54 2.04
N PHE A 112 -7.33 -9.00 2.00
CA PHE A 112 -8.09 -9.36 3.21
C PHE A 112 -7.65 -10.68 3.86
N GLN A 113 -6.94 -11.53 3.12
CA GLN A 113 -6.34 -12.75 3.67
C GLN A 113 -5.03 -12.45 4.42
N GLU A 114 -4.29 -11.42 4.00
CA GLU A 114 -2.98 -11.07 4.56
C GLU A 114 -3.03 -9.92 5.59
N CYS A 115 -4.08 -9.08 5.57
CA CYS A 115 -4.24 -8.01 6.55
C CYS A 115 -4.99 -8.48 7.81
N LEU A 116 -4.85 -7.71 8.88
CA LEU A 116 -5.68 -7.92 10.06
C LEU A 116 -7.12 -7.54 9.73
N THR A 117 -8.08 -8.40 10.06
CA THR A 117 -9.51 -8.14 9.86
C THR A 117 -10.29 -8.43 11.13
N TYR A 118 -11.40 -7.71 11.31
CA TYR A 118 -12.37 -7.91 12.37
C TYR A 118 -13.68 -8.31 11.70
N SER A 119 -14.14 -9.54 11.92
CA SER A 119 -15.33 -10.08 11.26
C SER A 119 -15.29 -10.00 9.72
N GLY A 120 -14.10 -10.08 9.13
CA GLY A 120 -13.90 -9.98 7.68
C GLY A 120 -13.78 -8.55 7.14
N GLU A 121 -13.76 -7.54 8.01
CA GLU A 121 -13.62 -6.13 7.64
C GLU A 121 -12.29 -5.53 8.11
N MET A 122 -11.80 -4.55 7.36
CA MET A 122 -10.50 -3.91 7.55
C MET A 122 -10.65 -2.63 8.38
N ASP A 123 -9.79 -2.44 9.38
CA ASP A 123 -9.75 -1.20 10.16
C ASP A 123 -8.95 -0.08 9.48
N TYR A 124 -9.07 1.15 9.98
CA TYR A 124 -8.33 2.29 9.44
C TYR A 124 -6.80 2.07 9.44
N LYS A 125 -6.26 1.37 10.44
CA LYS A 125 -4.82 1.10 10.54
C LYS A 125 -4.34 0.19 9.41
N SER A 126 -5.09 -0.87 9.11
CA SER A 126 -4.80 -1.78 8.00
C SER A 126 -5.02 -1.11 6.65
N TYR A 127 -6.02 -0.23 6.54
CA TYR A 127 -6.21 0.62 5.37
C TYR A 127 -5.01 1.53 5.11
N LEU A 128 -4.44 2.13 6.15
CA LEU A 128 -3.22 2.95 6.01
C LEU A 128 -2.04 2.14 5.48
N ASP A 129 -1.83 0.91 5.96
CA ASP A 129 -0.78 0.03 5.42
C ASP A 129 -0.97 -0.25 3.94
N PHE A 130 -2.22 -0.53 3.55
CA PHE A 130 -2.59 -0.76 2.17
C PHE A 130 -2.32 0.47 1.28
N VAL A 131 -2.72 1.67 1.71
CA VAL A 131 -2.45 2.91 0.97
C VAL A 131 -0.95 3.18 0.88
N LEU A 132 -0.22 3.07 2.00
CA LEU A 132 1.23 3.27 2.06
C LEU A 132 1.96 2.31 1.11
N ALA A 133 1.58 1.04 1.07
CA ALA A 133 2.16 0.08 0.16
C ALA A 133 1.90 0.41 -1.32
N LEU A 134 0.66 0.79 -1.66
CA LEU A 134 0.27 1.10 -3.03
C LEU A 134 0.87 2.41 -3.56
N GLU A 135 1.14 3.38 -2.70
CA GLU A 135 1.81 4.63 -3.09
C GLU A 135 3.33 4.47 -3.15
N ASN A 136 3.90 3.48 -2.45
CA ASN A 136 5.35 3.28 -2.32
C ASN A 136 5.79 1.91 -2.84
N ARG A 137 5.27 1.49 -4.01
CA ARG A 137 5.55 0.15 -4.61
C ARG A 137 7.03 -0.05 -4.94
N ASN A 138 7.75 1.04 -5.15
CA ASN A 138 9.18 1.05 -5.45
C ASN A 138 10.05 1.12 -4.18
N SER A 139 9.45 1.08 -2.99
CA SER A 139 10.19 0.94 -1.74
C SER A 139 10.26 -0.53 -1.31
N PRO A 140 11.33 -0.97 -0.63
CA PRO A 140 11.43 -2.33 -0.11
C PRO A 140 10.23 -2.73 0.78
N GLN A 141 9.68 -1.79 1.56
CA GLN A 141 8.56 -2.03 2.48
C GLN A 141 7.23 -2.17 1.75
N GLY A 142 6.95 -1.29 0.77
CA GLY A 142 5.77 -1.41 -0.08
C GLY A 142 5.82 -2.67 -0.93
N LEU A 143 6.99 -2.99 -1.50
CA LEU A 143 7.22 -4.21 -2.25
C LEU A 143 7.02 -5.46 -1.38
N ARG A 144 7.54 -5.48 -0.15
CA ARG A 144 7.32 -6.58 0.81
C ARG A 144 5.83 -6.81 1.09
N TYR A 145 5.08 -5.74 1.31
CA TYR A 145 3.62 -5.84 1.53
C TYR A 145 2.92 -6.44 0.31
N LEU A 146 3.24 -5.98 -0.90
CA LEU A 146 2.65 -6.50 -2.14
C LEU A 146 3.08 -7.94 -2.41
N PHE A 147 4.33 -8.29 -2.11
CA PHE A 147 4.85 -9.64 -2.26
C PHE A 147 4.08 -10.65 -1.40
N GLN A 148 3.78 -10.30 -0.14
CA GLN A 148 2.97 -11.15 0.74
C GLN A 148 1.56 -11.42 0.16
N ILE A 149 0.95 -10.40 -0.45
CA ILE A 149 -0.34 -10.55 -1.13
C ILE A 149 -0.21 -11.50 -2.34
N MET A 150 0.89 -11.38 -3.09
CA MET A 150 1.13 -12.17 -4.29
C MET A 150 1.57 -13.61 -4.03
N ASP A 151 2.21 -13.89 -2.90
CA ASP A 151 2.64 -15.23 -2.49
C ASP A 151 1.46 -16.00 -1.88
N VAL A 152 0.60 -16.56 -2.75
CA VAL A 152 -0.69 -17.17 -2.37
C VAL A 152 -0.54 -18.28 -1.33
N ASP A 153 0.53 -19.06 -1.41
CA ASP A 153 0.77 -20.20 -0.53
C ASP A 153 1.82 -19.93 0.56
N ASN A 154 2.26 -18.67 0.73
CA ASN A 154 3.30 -18.26 1.68
C ASN A 154 4.60 -19.09 1.57
N LYS A 155 5.02 -19.37 0.33
CA LYS A 155 6.21 -20.20 0.01
C LYS A 155 7.52 -19.44 0.18
N GLY A 156 7.47 -18.11 0.23
CA GLY A 156 8.62 -17.20 0.19
C GLY A 156 9.12 -16.90 -1.23
N TYR A 157 8.41 -17.35 -2.26
CA TYR A 157 8.73 -17.10 -3.68
C TYR A 157 7.47 -17.14 -4.55
N LEU A 158 7.47 -16.36 -5.62
CA LEU A 158 6.47 -16.37 -6.67
C LEU A 158 6.91 -17.34 -7.78
N HIS A 159 6.08 -18.32 -8.06
CA HIS A 159 6.23 -19.23 -9.20
C HIS A 159 5.22 -18.84 -10.31
N PRO A 160 5.38 -19.37 -11.54
CA PRO A 160 4.46 -19.09 -12.64
C PRO A 160 2.97 -19.31 -12.32
N GLY A 161 2.64 -20.25 -11.44
CA GLY A 161 1.27 -20.48 -11.00
C GLY A 161 0.66 -19.29 -10.25
N ASP A 162 1.44 -18.62 -9.38
CA ASP A 162 0.99 -17.43 -8.65
C ASP A 162 0.74 -16.29 -9.64
N LEU A 163 1.67 -16.07 -10.58
CA LEU A 163 1.53 -15.04 -11.61
C LEU A 163 0.31 -15.28 -12.49
N ASN A 164 0.08 -16.53 -12.92
CA ASN A 164 -1.07 -16.91 -13.74
C ASN A 164 -2.40 -16.69 -12.99
N PHE A 165 -2.42 -16.92 -11.67
CA PHE A 165 -3.59 -16.67 -10.83
C PHE A 165 -4.02 -15.20 -10.87
N PHE A 166 -3.09 -14.26 -10.65
CA PHE A 166 -3.40 -12.82 -10.77
C PHE A 166 -3.69 -12.39 -12.21
N TYR A 167 -2.94 -12.95 -13.16
CA TYR A 167 -3.11 -12.69 -14.58
C TYR A 167 -4.54 -13.00 -15.07
N ARG A 168 -5.10 -14.15 -14.69
CA ARG A 168 -6.49 -14.50 -14.99
C ARG A 168 -7.49 -13.51 -14.40
N GLY A 169 -7.25 -13.04 -13.17
CA GLY A 169 -8.06 -12.00 -12.54
C GLY A 169 -8.02 -10.66 -13.30
N MET A 170 -6.87 -10.30 -13.89
CA MET A 170 -6.73 -9.12 -14.74
C MET A 170 -7.49 -9.28 -16.07
N ILE A 171 -7.36 -10.44 -16.73
CA ILE A 171 -8.10 -10.73 -17.97
C ILE A 171 -9.60 -10.59 -17.75
N GLN A 172 -10.14 -11.21 -16.70
CA GLN A 172 -11.56 -11.17 -16.43
C GLN A 172 -12.11 -9.74 -16.30
N MET A 173 -11.32 -8.84 -15.70
CA MET A 173 -11.67 -7.43 -15.64
C MET A 173 -11.57 -6.74 -17.01
N LEU A 174 -10.52 -7.03 -17.79
CA LEU A 174 -10.30 -6.45 -19.11
C LEU A 174 -11.29 -6.94 -20.17
N SER A 175 -11.82 -8.17 -20.06
CA SER A 175 -12.83 -8.72 -20.98
C SER A 175 -14.15 -7.93 -21.00
N THR A 176 -14.37 -7.06 -20.01
CA THR A 176 -15.50 -6.12 -20.01
C THR A 176 -15.29 -4.93 -20.95
N ARG A 177 -14.09 -4.77 -21.52
CA ARG A 177 -13.72 -3.69 -22.44
C ARG A 177 -13.49 -4.25 -23.85
N PRO A 178 -14.15 -3.73 -24.89
CA PRO A 178 -14.19 -4.36 -26.21
C PRO A 178 -12.93 -4.23 -27.08
N LEU A 179 -11.80 -3.66 -26.59
CA LEU A 179 -10.70 -3.19 -27.44
C LEU A 179 -9.28 -3.58 -26.97
N THR A 180 -9.11 -4.65 -26.22
CA THR A 180 -7.75 -5.04 -25.74
C THR A 180 -7.40 -6.44 -26.21
N GLU A 181 -6.48 -6.53 -27.18
CA GLU A 181 -5.75 -7.77 -27.41
C GLU A 181 -4.89 -8.05 -26.18
N VAL A 182 -5.16 -9.17 -25.52
CA VAL A 182 -4.42 -9.55 -24.32
C VAL A 182 -3.30 -10.52 -24.72
N PRO A 183 -2.03 -10.25 -24.38
CA PRO A 183 -0.93 -11.16 -24.70
C PRO A 183 -1.13 -12.54 -24.06
N PRO A 184 -0.61 -13.64 -24.62
CA PRO A 184 -0.68 -14.92 -23.93
C PRO A 184 0.15 -14.88 -22.64
N PHE A 185 -0.29 -15.62 -21.60
CA PHE A 185 0.38 -15.63 -20.29
C PHE A 185 1.87 -15.94 -20.40
N ASN A 186 2.26 -16.87 -21.27
CA ASN A 186 3.66 -17.25 -21.44
C ASN A 186 4.55 -16.07 -21.86
N ASN A 187 4.04 -15.12 -22.66
CA ASN A 187 4.81 -13.94 -23.05
C ASN A 187 4.99 -13.00 -21.85
N VAL A 188 3.91 -12.74 -21.12
CA VAL A 188 3.93 -11.90 -19.90
C VAL A 188 4.86 -12.51 -18.85
N GLN A 189 4.79 -13.82 -18.65
CA GLN A 189 5.67 -14.55 -17.76
C GLN A 189 7.13 -14.37 -18.16
N ASN A 190 7.47 -14.63 -19.42
CA ASN A 190 8.85 -14.50 -19.90
C ASN A 190 9.37 -13.07 -19.70
N GLU A 191 8.56 -12.05 -20.04
CA GLU A 191 8.92 -10.64 -19.81
C GLU A 191 9.18 -10.34 -18.33
N ILE A 192 8.32 -10.82 -17.42
CA ILE A 192 8.52 -10.63 -15.97
C ILE A 192 9.83 -11.27 -15.51
N PHE A 193 10.11 -12.51 -15.92
CA PHE A 193 11.32 -13.22 -15.53
C PHE A 193 12.59 -12.60 -16.15
N ASP A 194 12.50 -12.09 -17.38
CA ASP A 194 13.59 -11.39 -18.06
C ASP A 194 13.88 -10.01 -17.44
N MET A 195 12.86 -9.33 -16.91
CA MET A 195 13.03 -8.07 -16.18
C MET A 195 13.67 -8.30 -14.80
N VAL A 196 13.16 -9.26 -14.04
CA VAL A 196 13.60 -9.50 -12.65
C VAL A 196 14.94 -10.24 -12.58
N LYS A 197 15.19 -11.15 -13.54
CA LYS A 197 16.38 -12.03 -13.58
C LYS A 197 16.64 -12.74 -12.25
N PRO A 198 15.66 -13.52 -11.75
CA PRO A 198 15.79 -14.18 -10.46
C PRO A 198 16.96 -15.17 -10.44
N VAL A 199 17.52 -15.41 -9.24
CA VAL A 199 18.61 -16.39 -9.06
C VAL A 199 18.19 -17.80 -9.46
N ASP A 200 16.93 -18.17 -9.17
CA ASP A 200 16.30 -19.39 -9.64
C ASP A 200 15.34 -19.05 -10.78
N SER A 201 15.59 -19.64 -11.96
CA SER A 201 14.83 -19.41 -13.20
C SER A 201 13.31 -19.59 -13.11
N MET A 202 12.80 -20.25 -12.06
CA MET A 202 11.36 -20.50 -11.88
C MET A 202 10.80 -19.92 -10.58
N ARG A 203 11.60 -19.15 -9.82
CA ARG A 203 11.20 -18.62 -8.51
C ARG A 203 11.68 -17.18 -8.34
N ILE A 204 10.73 -16.27 -8.23
CA ILE A 204 11.01 -14.86 -7.91
C ILE A 204 10.84 -14.68 -6.39
N THR A 205 11.93 -14.44 -5.68
CA THR A 205 11.90 -14.13 -4.26
C THR A 205 11.74 -12.63 -4.02
N LEU A 206 11.36 -12.24 -2.80
CA LEU A 206 11.37 -10.84 -2.40
C LEU A 206 12.76 -10.20 -2.58
N LYS A 207 13.84 -10.98 -2.34
CA LYS A 207 15.20 -10.50 -2.51
C LYS A 207 15.51 -10.20 -3.97
N ASP A 208 15.04 -11.01 -4.91
CA ASP A 208 15.21 -10.76 -6.35
C ASP A 208 14.54 -9.44 -6.75
N LEU A 209 13.32 -9.20 -6.27
CA LEU A 209 12.59 -7.96 -6.53
C LEU A 209 13.23 -6.72 -5.87
N ILE A 210 13.76 -6.86 -4.65
CA ILE A 210 14.49 -5.76 -3.99
C ILE A 210 15.78 -5.43 -4.75
N ASN A 211 16.51 -6.44 -5.23
CA ASN A 211 17.71 -6.22 -6.04
C ASN A 211 17.36 -5.53 -7.37
N TRP A 212 16.23 -5.92 -7.99
CA TRP A 212 15.73 -5.30 -9.20
C TRP A 212 15.42 -3.81 -9.04
N LEU A 213 14.94 -3.36 -7.87
CA LEU A 213 14.67 -1.93 -7.61
C LEU A 213 15.93 -1.04 -7.58
N VAL A 214 17.12 -1.64 -7.41
CA VAL A 214 18.40 -0.90 -7.27
C VAL A 214 19.21 -0.92 -8.57
N LEU A 215 18.75 -1.65 -9.59
CA LEU A 215 19.33 -1.67 -10.94
C LEU A 215 18.77 -0.54 -11.80
#